data_AF-A0A7S1CE53-F1
#
_entry.id   AF-A0A7S1CE53-F1
#
_cell.length_a   1.000
_cell.length_b   1.000
_cell.length_c   1.000
_cell.angle_alpha   90.00
_cell.angle_beta   90.00
_cell.angle_gamma   90.00
#
_symmetry.space_group_name_H-M   'P 1'
#
loop_
_entity.id
_entity.type
_entity.pdbx_description
1 polymer ?
#
loop_
_entity_poly.entity_id
_entity_poly.type
_entity_poly.pdbx_seq_one_letter_code
_entity_poly.pdbx_strand_id
1 'polypeptide(L)'
;RPLLKKPLLVERVKPLVSCPGRLMITDRALYLQPTPINNTGERVFKWQLSDLERLLPRRRLLRNIGLELSVASGASASDTMLSFASVADRDRAYRTLMEELSSGSRRVEEPSLESMTRRWQERFISNFEYLSYLNSHAGRSKLDYTQYPVFPWVIADYKSSTLDLTKDSTFRDLSKPIGALNPERLETYRQRFRDMPREEGMPPPFLYGTHYSTPGYVLFFLVRERPEHMLRLR
;
A
#
# COMPACT_ATOMS: atom_id res chain seq x y z
N ARG A 1 5.33 10.86 29.17
CA ARG A 1 6.81 10.90 29.15
C ARG A 1 7.33 10.56 27.75
N PRO A 2 8.37 11.25 27.23
CA PRO A 2 9.03 10.85 25.98
C PRO A 2 9.72 9.49 26.10
N LEU A 3 9.54 8.64 25.10
CA LEU A 3 10.09 7.28 25.07
C LEU A 3 11.38 7.18 24.26
N LEU A 4 11.60 8.12 23.34
CA LEU A 4 12.84 8.24 22.58
C LEU A 4 13.68 9.41 23.10
N LYS A 5 15.00 9.17 23.26
CA LYS A 5 15.96 10.21 23.68
C LYS A 5 16.06 11.37 22.68
N LYS A 6 15.86 11.09 21.39
CA LYS A 6 15.87 12.08 20.30
C LYS A 6 14.69 11.84 19.35
N PRO A 7 14.08 12.89 18.80
CA PRO A 7 13.07 12.76 17.76
C PRO A 7 13.66 12.08 16.51
N LEU A 8 12.82 11.36 15.77
CA LEU A 8 13.20 10.71 14.51
C LEU A 8 12.88 11.61 13.33
N LEU A 9 13.78 11.67 12.34
CA LEU A 9 13.46 12.27 11.05
C LEU A 9 12.59 11.31 10.26
N VAL A 10 11.42 11.79 9.84
CA VAL A 10 10.46 11.02 9.04
C VAL A 10 9.84 11.89 7.97
N GLU A 11 9.31 11.24 6.95
CA GLU A 11 8.42 11.85 5.97
C GLU A 11 7.03 11.24 6.12
N ARG A 12 6.01 12.08 6.30
CA ARG A 12 4.63 11.64 6.13
C ARG A 12 4.37 11.47 4.64
N VAL A 13 3.94 10.29 4.24
CA VAL A 13 3.66 9.98 2.85
C VAL A 13 2.23 10.39 2.54
N LYS A 14 2.09 11.27 1.56
CA LYS A 14 0.83 11.62 0.91
C LYS A 14 0.84 11.09 -0.52
N PRO A 15 -0.32 11.02 -1.19
CA PRO A 15 -0.38 10.80 -2.62
C PRO A 15 0.61 11.71 -3.38
N LEU A 16 1.62 11.10 -4.00
CA LEU A 16 2.65 11.74 -4.82
C LEU A 16 3.55 12.78 -4.12
N VAL A 17 3.39 13.01 -2.82
CA VAL A 17 4.14 14.04 -2.08
C VAL A 17 4.69 13.46 -0.78
N SER A 18 5.98 13.71 -0.53
CA SER A 18 6.61 13.47 0.78
C SER A 18 6.59 14.76 1.60
N CYS A 19 6.12 14.64 2.84
CA CYS A 19 5.98 15.73 3.79
C CYS A 19 6.95 15.53 4.97
N PRO A 20 8.15 16.12 4.95
CA PRO A 20 9.16 15.93 5.99
C PRO A 20 8.72 16.45 7.36
N GLY A 21 9.22 15.82 8.42
CA GLY A 21 8.88 16.15 9.80
C GLY A 21 9.77 15.45 10.83
N ARG A 22 9.47 15.70 12.10
CA ARG A 22 10.11 15.07 13.25
C ARG A 22 9.08 14.31 14.07
N LEU A 23 9.29 13.01 14.22
CA LEU A 23 8.45 12.12 15.01
C LEU A 23 8.94 12.09 16.46
N MET A 24 8.02 12.30 17.39
CA MET A 24 8.20 12.08 18.82
C MET A 24 7.21 11.03 19.30
N ILE A 25 7.70 10.09 20.12
CA ILE A 25 6.87 9.03 20.70
C ILE A 25 6.86 9.20 22.21
N THR A 26 5.67 9.18 22.79
CA THR A 26 5.43 9.24 24.23
C THR A 26 4.60 8.05 24.67
N ASP A 27 4.50 7.83 25.99
CA ASP A 27 3.62 6.85 26.63
C ASP A 27 2.11 7.05 26.38
N ARG A 28 1.69 8.15 25.72
CA ARG A 28 0.27 8.43 25.43
C ARG A 28 -0.05 8.67 23.96
N ALA A 29 0.89 9.21 23.21
CA ALA A 29 0.67 9.61 21.83
C ALA A 29 1.95 9.67 21.00
N LEU A 30 1.79 9.57 19.69
CA LEU A 30 2.78 10.03 18.71
C LEU A 30 2.47 11.47 18.32
N TYR A 31 3.54 12.24 18.15
CA TYR A 31 3.49 13.60 17.62
C TYR A 31 4.39 13.70 16.41
N LEU A 32 3.88 14.25 15.31
CA LEU A 32 4.68 14.63 14.16
C LEU A 32 4.69 16.15 14.05
N GLN A 33 5.87 16.73 14.29
CA GLN A 33 6.13 18.14 13.99
C GLN A 33 6.49 18.25 12.50
N PRO A 34 5.62 18.80 11.65
CA PRO A 34 5.97 19.02 10.24
C PRO A 34 7.10 20.04 10.12
N THR A 35 7.99 19.86 9.14
CA THR A 35 8.86 20.96 8.70
C THR A 35 8.09 21.86 7.72
N PRO A 36 8.47 23.13 7.54
CA PRO A 36 7.77 24.03 6.62
C PRO A 36 7.76 23.57 5.15
N ILE A 37 8.66 22.65 4.77
CA ILE A 37 8.75 22.12 3.41
C ILE A 37 7.57 21.18 3.16
N ASN A 38 6.72 21.49 2.17
CA ASN A 38 5.50 20.74 1.81
C ASN A 38 4.41 20.66 2.90
N ASN A 39 4.54 21.42 4.00
CA ASN A 39 3.56 21.47 5.09
C ASN A 39 3.23 22.90 5.57
N THR A 40 3.30 23.89 4.67
CA THR A 40 3.03 25.28 5.01
C THR A 40 1.66 25.43 5.67
N GLY A 41 1.62 25.94 6.90
CA GLY A 41 0.39 26.12 7.67
C GLY A 41 -0.13 24.88 8.39
N GLU A 42 0.50 23.71 8.22
CA GLU A 42 0.10 22.50 8.97
C GLU A 42 0.53 22.58 10.44
N ARG A 43 -0.37 22.17 11.33
CA ARG A 43 -0.11 22.05 12.77
C ARG A 43 0.55 20.70 13.09
N VAL A 44 1.01 20.56 14.33
CA VAL A 44 1.52 19.29 14.85
C VAL A 44 0.43 18.23 14.74
N PHE A 45 0.74 17.11 14.10
CA PHE A 45 -0.14 15.96 14.04
C PHE A 45 0.01 15.15 15.32
N LYS A 46 -1.11 14.62 15.81
CA LYS A 46 -1.15 13.83 17.04
C LYS A 46 -1.98 12.56 16.80
N TRP A 47 -1.42 11.40 17.13
CA TRP A 47 -2.13 10.13 17.18
C TRP A 47 -2.08 9.61 18.60
N GLN A 48 -3.24 9.45 19.23
CA GLN A 48 -3.31 8.84 20.56
C GLN A 48 -2.97 7.35 20.42
N LEU A 49 -2.16 6.82 21.34
CA LEU A 49 -1.86 5.38 21.33
C LEU A 49 -3.10 4.55 21.60
N SER A 50 -4.06 5.08 22.38
CA SER A 50 -5.37 4.49 22.61
C SER A 50 -6.22 4.33 21.35
N ASP A 51 -5.89 5.03 20.26
CA ASP A 51 -6.68 5.02 19.04
C ASP A 51 -6.02 4.16 17.96
N LEU A 52 -4.77 3.71 18.17
CA LEU A 52 -4.06 2.86 17.22
C LEU A 52 -4.64 1.44 17.24
N GLU A 53 -5.09 0.98 16.08
CA GLU A 53 -5.54 -0.40 15.86
C GLU A 53 -4.43 -1.26 15.28
N ARG A 54 -3.69 -0.74 14.29
CA ARG A 54 -2.66 -1.51 13.61
C ARG A 54 -1.38 -0.71 13.38
N LEU A 55 -0.27 -1.43 13.51
CA LEU A 55 1.08 -0.97 13.21
C LEU A 55 1.65 -1.89 12.16
N LEU A 56 1.79 -1.38 10.95
CA LEU A 56 2.06 -2.21 9.78
C LEU A 56 3.41 -1.80 9.17
N PRO A 57 4.46 -2.62 9.29
CA PRO A 57 5.69 -2.41 8.55
C PRO A 57 5.42 -2.37 7.04
N ARG A 58 6.01 -1.38 6.35
CA ARG A 58 5.82 -1.16 4.92
C ARG A 58 7.14 -0.95 4.20
N ARG A 59 7.09 -1.19 2.88
CA ARG A 59 8.12 -0.75 1.96
C ARG A 59 7.79 0.64 1.44
N ARG A 60 8.81 1.47 1.24
CA ARG A 60 8.71 2.73 0.51
C ARG A 60 9.86 2.78 -0.49
N LEU A 61 9.53 2.99 -1.78
CA LEU A 61 10.51 2.93 -2.87
C LEU A 61 11.37 1.65 -2.80
N LEU A 62 10.70 0.51 -2.56
CA LEU A 62 11.30 -0.83 -2.42
C LEU A 62 12.24 -1.00 -1.20
N ARG A 63 12.31 -0.03 -0.28
CA ARG A 63 13.11 -0.11 0.95
C ARG A 63 12.22 -0.35 2.17
N ASN A 64 12.66 -1.17 3.12
CA ASN A 64 11.91 -1.51 4.35
C ASN A 64 11.93 -0.39 5.42
N ILE A 65 11.58 0.82 4.99
CA ILE A 65 11.65 2.07 5.77
C ILE A 65 10.27 2.69 6.03
N GLY A 66 9.18 2.02 5.67
CA GLY A 66 7.82 2.51 5.90
C GLY A 66 7.19 1.94 7.17
N LEU A 67 6.33 2.71 7.81
CA LEU A 67 5.42 2.28 8.87
C LEU A 67 4.06 2.91 8.64
N GLU A 68 3.03 2.09 8.50
CA GLU A 68 1.64 2.52 8.40
C GLU A 68 0.97 2.39 9.77
N LEU A 69 0.31 3.46 10.18
CA LEU A 69 -0.46 3.56 11.41
C LEU A 69 -1.94 3.54 11.01
N SER A 70 -2.66 2.52 11.44
CA SER A 70 -4.11 2.43 11.27
C SER A 70 -4.80 2.73 12.60
N VAL A 71 -5.84 3.56 12.55
CA VAL A 71 -6.57 4.03 13.73
C VAL A 71 -8.01 3.55 13.72
N ALA A 72 -8.62 3.52 14.91
CA ALA A 72 -10.00 3.09 15.08
C ALA A 72 -10.99 3.98 14.34
N SER A 73 -12.06 3.36 13.85
CA SER A 73 -13.18 4.08 13.27
C SER A 73 -13.77 5.05 14.31
N GLY A 74 -13.79 6.34 13.99
CA GLY A 74 -14.23 7.41 14.90
C GLY A 74 -13.11 8.10 15.69
N ALA A 75 -11.85 7.68 15.54
CA ALA A 75 -10.71 8.43 16.06
C ALA A 75 -10.63 9.84 15.44
N SER A 76 -10.09 10.80 16.19
CA SER A 76 -9.90 12.17 15.67
C SER A 76 -8.81 12.27 14.60
N ALA A 77 -7.86 11.33 14.61
CA ALA A 77 -6.81 11.22 13.61
C ALA A 77 -7.23 10.25 12.50
N SER A 78 -6.60 10.35 11.33
CA SER A 78 -6.75 9.38 10.24
C SER A 78 -5.54 8.45 10.16
N ASP A 79 -5.72 7.35 9.44
CA ASP A 79 -4.61 6.49 9.00
C ASP A 79 -3.50 7.31 8.35
N THR A 80 -2.25 6.91 8.58
CA THR A 80 -1.09 7.60 8.00
C THR A 80 0.05 6.63 7.71
N MET A 81 0.90 6.99 6.76
CA MET A 81 2.13 6.27 6.48
C MET A 81 3.33 7.19 6.70
N LEU A 82 4.30 6.70 7.46
CA LEU A 82 5.56 7.37 7.75
C LEU A 82 6.70 6.63 7.05
N SER A 83 7.58 7.36 6.39
CA SER A 83 8.83 6.85 5.84
C SER A 83 9.99 7.36 6.69
N PHE A 84 10.91 6.48 7.06
CA PHE A 84 12.05 6.78 7.93
C PHE A 84 13.33 6.92 7.11
N ALA A 85 14.33 7.62 7.66
CA ALA A 85 15.64 7.75 7.01
C ALA A 85 16.35 6.39 6.83
N SER A 86 16.16 5.47 7.78
CA SER A 86 16.81 4.16 7.81
C SER A 86 15.88 3.05 8.31
N VAL A 87 16.23 1.80 7.99
CA VAL A 87 15.54 0.61 8.52
C VAL A 87 15.67 0.57 10.05
N ALA A 88 16.84 0.92 10.58
CA ALA A 88 17.10 0.95 12.02
C ALA A 88 16.19 1.95 12.76
N ASP A 89 15.96 3.14 12.20
CA ASP A 89 15.05 4.13 12.80
C ASP A 89 13.60 3.66 12.75
N ARG A 90 13.17 3.06 11.63
CA ARG A 90 11.83 2.47 11.50
C ARG A 90 11.61 1.35 12.52
N ASP A 91 12.57 0.43 12.64
CA ASP A 91 12.49 -0.69 13.59
C ASP A 91 12.54 -0.20 15.03
N ARG A 92 13.31 0.84 15.33
CA ARG A 92 13.33 1.47 16.66
C ARG A 92 11.96 2.07 16.99
N ALA A 93 11.35 2.81 16.06
CA ALA A 93 10.01 3.36 16.25
C ALA A 93 8.97 2.25 16.44
N TYR A 94 8.97 1.24 15.57
CA TYR A 94 8.05 0.11 15.63
C TYR A 94 8.14 -0.64 16.95
N ARG A 95 9.35 -1.02 17.39
CA ARG A 95 9.55 -1.73 18.68
C ARG A 95 9.06 -0.91 19.86
N THR A 96 9.42 0.38 19.91
CA THR A 96 8.97 1.28 20.99
C THR A 96 7.44 1.33 21.06
N LEU A 97 6.75 1.44 19.92
CA LEU A 97 5.29 1.49 19.90
C LEU A 97 4.65 0.15 20.29
N MET A 98 5.20 -0.96 19.80
CA MET A 98 4.69 -2.30 20.12
C MET A 98 4.84 -2.62 21.61
N GLU A 99 5.96 -2.24 22.24
CA GLU A 99 6.20 -2.41 23.68
C GLU A 99 5.16 -1.66 24.52
N GLU A 100 4.85 -0.41 24.16
CA GLU A 100 3.85 0.41 24.86
C GLU A 100 2.43 -0.11 24.68
N LEU A 101 2.05 -0.48 23.45
CA LEU A 101 0.71 -1.01 23.15
C LEU A 101 0.47 -2.35 23.85
N SER A 102 1.47 -3.21 23.88
CA SER A 102 1.41 -4.52 24.55
C SER A 102 1.28 -4.37 26.07
N SER A 103 1.98 -3.40 26.66
CA SER A 103 1.91 -3.10 28.09
C SER A 103 0.51 -2.61 28.50
N GLY A 104 -0.22 -1.95 27.60
CA GLY A 104 -1.58 -1.46 27.80
C GLY A 104 -2.70 -2.50 27.58
N SER A 105 -2.39 -3.80 27.53
CA SER A 105 -3.35 -4.89 27.26
C SER A 105 -4.02 -4.84 25.87
N ARG A 106 -3.46 -4.08 24.91
CA ARG A 106 -3.96 -4.03 23.53
C ARG A 106 -3.00 -4.77 22.61
N ARG A 107 -3.41 -5.96 22.16
CA ARG A 107 -2.67 -6.70 21.14
C ARG A 107 -2.98 -6.12 19.76
N VAL A 108 -1.96 -5.52 19.17
CA VAL A 108 -1.92 -5.22 17.74
C VAL A 108 -1.31 -6.42 17.04
N GLU A 109 -2.08 -7.50 16.89
CA GLU A 109 -1.65 -8.70 16.16
C GLU A 109 -2.41 -8.81 14.84
N GLU A 110 -1.65 -8.83 13.74
CA GLU A 110 -2.20 -9.19 12.44
C GLU A 110 -2.43 -10.71 12.40
N PRO A 111 -3.59 -11.17 11.89
CA PRO A 111 -3.82 -12.60 11.72
C PRO A 111 -2.79 -13.18 10.74
N SER A 112 -2.36 -14.41 11.00
CA SER A 112 -1.40 -15.10 10.13
C SER A 112 -2.00 -15.38 8.75
N LEU A 113 -1.13 -15.51 7.73
CA LEU A 113 -1.56 -15.84 6.38
C LEU A 113 -2.32 -17.17 6.35
N GLU A 114 -1.85 -18.16 7.10
CA GLU A 114 -2.51 -19.45 7.23
C GLU A 114 -3.92 -19.31 7.83
N SER A 115 -4.06 -18.56 8.93
CA SER A 115 -5.36 -18.32 9.56
C SER A 115 -6.33 -17.63 8.60
N MET A 116 -5.88 -16.62 7.86
CA MET A 116 -6.73 -15.90 6.92
C MET A 116 -7.09 -16.74 5.70
N THR A 117 -6.15 -17.56 5.20
CA THR A 117 -6.39 -18.50 4.11
C THR A 117 -7.47 -19.51 4.50
N ARG A 118 -7.36 -20.09 5.70
CA ARG A 118 -8.34 -21.05 6.22
C ARG A 118 -9.73 -20.42 6.35
N ARG A 119 -9.82 -19.23 6.95
CA ARG A 119 -11.10 -18.49 7.04
C ARG A 119 -11.71 -18.22 5.68
N TRP A 120 -10.91 -17.91 4.66
CA TRP A 120 -11.40 -17.72 3.30
C TRP A 120 -11.89 -19.02 2.65
N GLN A 121 -11.16 -20.12 2.81
CA GLN A 121 -11.56 -21.44 2.32
C GLN A 121 -12.85 -21.94 2.97
N GLU A 122 -12.99 -21.72 4.27
CA GLU A 122 -14.20 -22.03 5.07
C GLU A 122 -15.33 -21.01 4.86
N ARG A 123 -15.15 -20.01 3.98
CA ARG A 123 -16.15 -18.97 3.64
C ARG A 123 -16.54 -18.04 4.79
N PHE A 124 -15.74 -17.98 5.86
CA PHE A 124 -15.90 -16.99 6.93
C PHE A 124 -15.54 -15.56 6.50
N ILE A 125 -14.77 -15.41 5.42
CA ILE A 125 -14.48 -14.12 4.79
C ILE A 125 -14.66 -14.23 3.27
N SER A 126 -15.07 -13.14 2.65
CA SER A 126 -15.28 -13.02 1.21
C SER A 126 -13.96 -13.00 0.43
N ASN A 127 -14.04 -13.22 -0.88
CA ASN A 127 -12.90 -13.03 -1.80
C ASN A 127 -12.32 -11.61 -1.70
N PHE A 128 -13.17 -10.60 -1.52
CA PHE A 128 -12.75 -9.21 -1.41
C PHE A 128 -11.92 -8.97 -0.14
N GLU A 129 -12.38 -9.47 1.00
CA GLU A 129 -11.67 -9.34 2.28
C GLU A 129 -10.33 -10.09 2.25
N TYR A 130 -10.33 -11.30 1.68
CA TYR A 130 -9.09 -12.08 1.55
C TYR A 130 -8.08 -11.42 0.61
N LEU A 131 -8.50 -10.93 -0.56
CA LEU A 131 -7.63 -10.17 -1.46
C LEU A 131 -7.14 -8.86 -0.82
N SER A 132 -8.00 -8.18 -0.05
CA SER A 132 -7.60 -6.98 0.73
C SER A 132 -6.51 -7.31 1.74
N TYR A 133 -6.66 -8.44 2.46
CA TYR A 133 -5.65 -8.95 3.37
C TYR A 133 -4.34 -9.28 2.66
N LEU A 134 -4.38 -10.04 1.56
CA LEU A 134 -3.19 -10.38 0.78
C LEU A 134 -2.44 -9.13 0.28
N ASN A 135 -3.17 -8.11 -0.16
CA ASN A 135 -2.59 -6.82 -0.54
C ASN A 135 -1.84 -6.16 0.63
N SER A 136 -2.50 -6.03 1.79
CA SER A 136 -1.87 -5.47 3.00
C SER A 136 -0.66 -6.29 3.45
N HIS A 137 -0.77 -7.62 3.44
CA HIS A 137 0.30 -8.54 3.83
C HIS A 137 1.50 -8.47 2.88
N ALA A 138 1.28 -8.23 1.58
CA ALA A 138 2.34 -7.98 0.60
C ALA A 138 2.98 -6.56 0.70
N GLY A 139 2.52 -5.75 1.66
CA GLY A 139 3.01 -4.39 1.92
C GLY A 139 2.37 -3.32 1.04
N ARG A 140 1.24 -3.60 0.38
CA ARG A 140 0.48 -2.59 -0.38
C ARG A 140 -0.40 -1.77 0.55
N SER A 141 -0.55 -0.49 0.24
CA SER A 141 -1.34 0.46 1.04
C SER A 141 -2.05 1.46 0.14
N LYS A 142 -3.26 1.86 0.54
CA LYS A 142 -4.01 2.93 -0.14
C LYS A 142 -3.35 4.30 0.05
N LEU A 143 -2.46 4.44 1.03
CA LEU A 143 -1.73 5.67 1.34
C LEU A 143 -0.51 5.90 0.45
N ASP A 144 -0.02 4.86 -0.25
CA ASP A 144 1.08 4.95 -1.21
C ASP A 144 0.62 4.51 -2.61
N TYR A 145 0.41 5.48 -3.50
CA TYR A 145 -0.06 5.20 -4.87
C TYR A 145 0.96 4.43 -5.71
N THR A 146 2.24 4.39 -5.31
CA THR A 146 3.26 3.56 -5.97
C THR A 146 3.09 2.08 -5.64
N GLN A 147 2.41 1.77 -4.55
CA GLN A 147 2.18 0.40 -4.03
C GLN A 147 0.71 0.20 -3.66
N TYR A 148 -0.20 0.76 -4.47
CA TYR A 148 -1.64 0.68 -4.23
C TYR A 148 -2.15 -0.78 -4.28
N PRO A 149 -3.22 -1.15 -3.55
CA PRO A 149 -3.81 -2.47 -3.66
C PRO A 149 -4.21 -2.85 -5.09
N VAL A 150 -3.99 -4.12 -5.44
CA VAL A 150 -4.28 -4.68 -6.78
C VAL A 150 -5.36 -5.73 -6.66
N PHE A 151 -6.36 -5.59 -7.51
CA PHE A 151 -7.43 -6.57 -7.69
C PHE A 151 -7.46 -7.03 -9.14
N PRO A 152 -7.77 -8.31 -9.40
CA PRO A 152 -7.87 -8.80 -10.76
C PRO A 152 -9.12 -8.23 -11.44
N TRP A 153 -9.02 -7.99 -12.74
CA TRP A 153 -10.22 -7.90 -13.59
C TRP A 153 -10.94 -9.25 -13.55
N VAL A 154 -12.25 -9.26 -13.32
CA VAL A 154 -13.03 -10.51 -13.19
C VAL A 154 -13.96 -10.68 -14.38
N ILE A 155 -14.70 -9.65 -14.75
CA ILE A 155 -15.57 -9.66 -15.93
C ILE A 155 -14.75 -9.40 -17.19
N ALA A 156 -15.04 -10.16 -18.25
CA ALA A 156 -14.51 -10.01 -19.60
C ALA A 156 -15.56 -9.43 -20.58
N ASP A 157 -16.86 -9.63 -20.31
CA ASP A 157 -17.95 -9.11 -21.13
C ASP A 157 -18.43 -7.74 -20.65
N TYR A 158 -18.09 -6.71 -21.42
CA TYR A 158 -18.57 -5.32 -21.23
C TYR A 158 -19.40 -4.83 -22.42
N LYS A 159 -19.86 -5.73 -23.29
CA LYS A 159 -20.59 -5.39 -24.53
C LYS A 159 -22.04 -5.84 -24.48
N SER A 160 -22.33 -6.98 -23.85
CA SER A 160 -23.70 -7.47 -23.71
C SER A 160 -24.56 -6.49 -22.89
N SER A 161 -25.82 -6.33 -23.29
CA SER A 161 -26.79 -5.50 -22.56
C SER A 161 -27.16 -6.11 -21.20
N THR A 162 -27.12 -7.44 -21.11
CA THR A 162 -27.37 -8.20 -19.89
C THR A 162 -26.17 -9.11 -19.61
N LEU A 163 -25.67 -9.08 -18.39
CA LEU A 163 -24.51 -9.85 -17.96
C LEU A 163 -24.95 -11.22 -17.43
N ASP A 164 -24.66 -12.29 -18.19
CA ASP A 164 -24.94 -13.66 -17.77
C ASP A 164 -23.80 -14.23 -16.93
N LEU A 165 -24.02 -14.38 -15.63
CA LEU A 165 -23.04 -14.90 -14.68
C LEU A 165 -22.91 -16.43 -14.67
N THR A 166 -23.71 -17.14 -15.47
CA THR A 166 -23.62 -18.60 -15.62
C THR A 166 -22.72 -19.02 -16.79
N LYS A 167 -22.39 -18.06 -17.67
CA LYS A 167 -21.58 -18.28 -18.86
C LYS A 167 -20.10 -18.06 -18.58
N ASP A 168 -19.28 -19.08 -18.82
CA ASP A 168 -17.83 -19.02 -18.59
C ASP A 168 -17.14 -17.86 -19.33
N SER A 169 -17.57 -17.55 -20.56
CA SER A 169 -16.98 -16.46 -21.36
C SER A 169 -17.22 -15.06 -20.78
N THR A 170 -18.15 -14.92 -19.84
CA THR A 170 -18.39 -13.67 -19.11
C THR A 170 -17.22 -13.33 -18.21
N PHE A 171 -16.46 -14.34 -17.77
CA PHE A 171 -15.37 -14.18 -16.84
C PHE A 171 -14.01 -14.25 -17.55
N ARG A 172 -13.06 -13.50 -17.00
CA ARG A 172 -11.67 -13.57 -17.42
C ARG A 172 -11.03 -14.85 -16.88
N ASP A 173 -10.25 -15.52 -17.73
CA ASP A 173 -9.33 -16.57 -17.29
C ASP A 173 -8.33 -16.04 -16.25
N LEU A 174 -8.58 -16.37 -14.97
CA LEU A 174 -7.77 -15.90 -13.83
C LEU A 174 -6.40 -16.58 -13.75
N SER A 175 -6.18 -17.69 -14.47
CA SER A 175 -4.89 -18.40 -14.50
C SER A 175 -3.81 -17.65 -15.28
N LYS A 176 -4.21 -16.68 -16.11
CA LYS A 176 -3.32 -15.92 -16.98
C LYS A 176 -3.19 -14.46 -16.54
N PRO A 177 -2.02 -13.82 -16.73
CA PRO A 177 -1.90 -12.36 -16.61
C PRO A 177 -2.61 -11.66 -17.77
N ILE A 178 -2.93 -10.37 -17.60
CA ILE A 178 -3.61 -9.54 -18.62
C ILE A 178 -2.90 -9.57 -19.98
N GLY A 179 -1.57 -9.52 -19.96
CA GLY A 179 -0.77 -9.54 -21.19
C GLY A 179 -0.84 -10.85 -21.98
N ALA A 180 -1.30 -11.95 -21.36
CA ALA A 180 -1.39 -13.28 -21.97
C ALA A 180 -2.81 -13.67 -22.43
N LEU A 181 -3.81 -12.81 -22.24
CA LEU A 181 -5.19 -13.09 -22.63
C LEU A 181 -5.40 -13.11 -24.16
N ASN A 182 -4.68 -12.25 -24.88
CA ASN A 182 -4.70 -12.20 -26.34
C ASN A 182 -3.47 -12.97 -26.87
N PRO A 183 -3.67 -14.11 -27.58
CA PRO A 183 -2.57 -14.94 -28.06
C PRO A 183 -1.64 -14.24 -29.07
N GLU A 184 -2.20 -13.47 -30.01
CA GLU A 184 -1.43 -12.74 -31.02
C GLU A 184 -0.49 -11.72 -30.37
N ARG A 185 -1.05 -10.91 -29.45
CA ARG A 185 -0.28 -9.93 -28.69
C ARG A 185 0.78 -10.60 -27.80
N LEU A 186 0.47 -11.74 -27.21
CA LEU A 186 1.42 -12.51 -26.41
C LEU A 186 2.59 -12.99 -27.26
N GLU A 187 2.34 -13.45 -28.50
CA GLU A 187 3.41 -13.89 -29.39
C GLU A 187 4.32 -12.72 -29.79
N THR A 188 3.76 -11.53 -30.03
CA THR A 188 4.58 -10.32 -30.22
C THR A 188 5.48 -10.04 -29.01
N TYR A 189 4.98 -10.18 -27.78
CA TYR A 189 5.79 -9.99 -26.57
C TYR A 189 6.88 -11.05 -26.43
N ARG A 190 6.58 -12.30 -26.77
CA ARG A 190 7.57 -13.39 -26.77
C ARG A 190 8.65 -13.18 -27.81
N GLN A 191 8.28 -12.75 -29.01
CA GLN A 191 9.25 -12.42 -30.06
C GLN A 191 10.18 -11.30 -29.59
N ARG A 192 9.63 -10.18 -29.11
CA ARG A 192 10.44 -9.08 -28.55
C ARG A 192 11.36 -9.55 -27.41
N PHE A 193 10.88 -10.43 -26.53
CA PHE A 193 11.70 -10.99 -25.46
C PHE A 193 12.87 -11.84 -25.99
N ARG A 194 12.65 -12.62 -27.07
CA ARG A 194 13.71 -13.41 -27.72
C ARG A 194 14.75 -12.50 -28.39
N ASP A 195 14.30 -11.40 -28.97
CA ASP A 195 15.15 -10.46 -29.71
C ASP A 195 15.92 -9.47 -28.80
N MET A 196 15.64 -9.43 -27.49
CA MET A 196 16.33 -8.54 -26.56
C MET A 196 17.80 -8.96 -26.35
N PRO A 197 18.74 -8.00 -26.36
CA PRO A 197 20.16 -8.26 -26.10
C PRO A 197 20.37 -8.76 -24.67
N ARG A 198 21.34 -9.65 -24.49
CA ARG A 198 21.72 -10.27 -23.21
C ARG A 198 23.14 -9.90 -22.77
N GLU A 199 23.62 -8.77 -23.26
CA GLU A 199 24.96 -8.27 -23.01
C GLU A 199 25.14 -7.86 -21.55
N GLU A 200 26.39 -7.92 -21.07
CA GLU A 200 26.73 -7.52 -19.71
C GLU A 200 26.46 -6.03 -19.50
N GLY A 201 25.77 -5.68 -18.40
CA GLY A 201 25.35 -4.31 -18.10
C GLY A 201 23.97 -3.92 -18.65
N MET A 202 23.35 -4.74 -19.50
CA MET A 202 21.95 -4.55 -19.93
C MET A 202 20.95 -5.14 -18.94
N PRO A 203 19.74 -4.56 -18.80
CA PRO A 203 18.69 -5.16 -18.00
C PRO A 203 18.28 -6.53 -18.57
N PRO A 204 17.86 -7.48 -17.71
CA PRO A 204 17.42 -8.79 -18.18
C PRO A 204 16.21 -8.66 -19.11
N PRO A 205 16.07 -9.53 -20.12
CA PRO A 205 14.91 -9.52 -21.01
C PRO A 205 13.58 -9.62 -20.25
N PHE A 206 12.54 -8.94 -20.76
CA PHE A 206 11.23 -8.87 -20.11
C PHE A 206 10.07 -8.89 -21.11
N LEU A 207 8.96 -9.51 -20.71
CA LEU A 207 7.73 -9.55 -21.53
C LEU A 207 6.95 -8.25 -21.48
N TYR A 208 6.91 -7.57 -20.33
CA TYR A 208 6.08 -6.40 -20.11
C TYR A 208 6.96 -5.22 -19.67
N GLY A 209 7.04 -4.19 -20.51
CA GLY A 209 7.74 -2.93 -20.18
C GLY A 209 6.89 -1.99 -19.32
N THR A 210 5.62 -2.32 -19.11
CA THR A 210 4.69 -1.58 -18.25
C THR A 210 4.26 -2.47 -17.09
N HIS A 211 4.03 -1.84 -15.94
CA HIS A 211 3.57 -2.52 -14.74
C HIS A 211 2.05 -2.42 -14.60
N TYR A 212 1.41 -3.46 -14.08
CA TYR A 212 -0.05 -3.52 -13.90
C TYR A 212 -0.57 -2.60 -12.77
N SER A 213 0.33 -2.06 -11.95
CA SER A 213 0.03 -1.18 -10.81
C SER A 213 0.97 0.00 -10.87
N THR A 214 0.46 1.17 -11.24
CA THR A 214 1.24 2.41 -11.31
C THR A 214 0.46 3.56 -10.66
N PRO A 215 1.13 4.57 -10.08
CA PRO A 215 0.44 5.76 -9.56
C PRO A 215 -0.46 6.42 -10.59
N GLY A 216 -0.03 6.46 -11.86
CA GLY A 216 -0.80 7.04 -12.96
C GLY A 216 -2.17 6.37 -13.14
N TYR A 217 -2.22 5.03 -13.09
CA TYR A 217 -3.48 4.30 -13.16
C TYR A 217 -4.37 4.57 -11.95
N VAL A 218 -3.80 4.63 -10.74
CA VAL A 218 -4.56 4.93 -9.52
C VAL A 218 -5.20 6.31 -9.60
N LEU A 219 -4.43 7.33 -10.00
CA LEU A 219 -4.95 8.69 -10.19
C LEU A 219 -6.04 8.75 -11.24
N PHE A 220 -5.85 8.05 -12.36
CA PHE A 220 -6.84 7.97 -13.43
C PHE A 220 -8.17 7.38 -12.92
N PHE A 221 -8.12 6.28 -12.16
CA PHE A 221 -9.34 5.68 -11.58
C PHE A 221 -10.00 6.56 -10.50
N LEU A 222 -9.20 7.30 -9.72
CA LEU A 222 -9.70 8.14 -8.63
C LEU A 222 -10.09 9.55 -9.07
N VAL A 223 -9.97 9.90 -10.36
CA VAL A 223 -10.14 11.29 -10.83
C VAL A 223 -11.46 11.95 -10.42
N ARG A 224 -12.56 11.18 -10.36
CA ARG A 224 -13.88 11.70 -9.98
C ARG A 224 -14.06 11.83 -8.46
N GLU A 225 -13.38 10.99 -7.68
CA GLU A 225 -13.49 10.99 -6.22
C GLU A 225 -12.48 11.94 -5.57
N ARG A 226 -11.27 12.03 -6.13
CA ARG A 226 -10.12 12.77 -5.60
C ARG A 226 -9.47 13.65 -6.68
N PRO A 227 -10.20 14.57 -7.30
CA PRO A 227 -9.68 15.42 -8.37
C PRO A 227 -8.48 16.29 -7.93
N GLU A 228 -8.35 16.57 -6.63
CA GLU A 228 -7.24 17.31 -6.03
C GLU A 228 -5.89 16.59 -6.11
N HIS A 229 -5.88 15.26 -6.28
CA HIS A 229 -4.64 14.48 -6.41
C HIS A 229 -4.08 14.50 -7.83
N MET A 230 -4.85 14.94 -8.83
CA MET A 230 -4.33 15.06 -10.19
C MET A 230 -3.26 16.15 -10.24
N LEU A 231 -2.11 15.80 -10.83
CA LEU A 231 -1.07 16.77 -11.14
C LEU A 231 -1.62 17.81 -12.11
N ARG A 232 -1.79 19.04 -11.61
CA ARG A 232 -2.00 20.21 -12.47
C ARG A 232 -0.61 20.72 -12.87
N LEU A 233 -0.21 20.51 -14.11
CA LEU A 233 0.89 21.28 -14.68
C LEU A 233 0.38 22.73 -14.75
N ARG A 234 0.97 23.62 -13.95
CA ARG A 234 0.80 25.07 -14.08
C ARG A 234 1.85 25.59 -15.05
#